data_AF-A0A7I7UBN8-F1
#
_entry.id   AF-A0A7I7UBN8-F1
#
_cell.length_a   1.000
_cell.length_b   1.000
_cell.length_c   1.000
_cell.angle_alpha   90.00
_cell.angle_beta   90.00
_cell.angle_gamma   90.00
#
_symmetry.space_group_name_H-M   'P 1'
#
loop_
_entity.id
_entity.type
_entity.pdbx_description
1 polymer ?
#
loop_
_entity_poly.entity_id
_entity_poly.type
_entity_poly.pdbx_seq_one_letter_code
_entity_poly.pdbx_strand_id
1 'polypeptide(L)'
;MSGDQAAVKAAKKAAVGAAMDLAEDIAMGRVDVAELRALVAEECRALFGTVVGPADPLWGLQCDVMRQCAALGGMSWEEHAEWAAVFRPADAAEPGVSWIEQVLAEGADDDG
;
A
#
# COMPACT_ATOMS: atom_id res chain seq x y z
N MET A 1 16.33 14.27 43.54
CA MET A 1 15.73 13.59 42.36
C MET A 1 16.35 14.21 41.12
N SER A 2 16.93 13.40 40.22
CA SER A 2 17.41 13.91 38.92
C SER A 2 16.23 14.46 38.11
N GLY A 3 16.45 15.47 37.27
CA GLY A 3 15.40 16.07 36.43
C GLY A 3 14.67 15.04 35.56
N ASP A 4 15.37 14.01 35.13
CA ASP A 4 14.84 12.88 34.36
C ASP A 4 13.80 12.07 35.14
N GLN A 5 14.03 11.80 36.43
CA GLN A 5 13.06 11.10 37.28
C GLN A 5 11.79 11.91 37.54
N ALA A 6 11.91 13.24 37.62
CA ALA A 6 10.74 14.12 37.76
C ALA A 6 9.88 14.14 36.50
N ALA A 7 10.53 14.19 35.32
CA ALA A 7 9.85 14.13 34.03
C ALA A 7 9.11 12.80 33.83
N VAL A 8 9.77 11.67 34.12
CA VAL A 8 9.15 10.33 34.05
C VAL A 8 7.93 10.23 34.99
N LYS A 9 8.02 10.74 36.22
CA LYS A 9 6.91 10.73 37.17
C LYS A 9 5.73 11.57 36.67
N ALA A 10 6.00 12.75 36.10
CA ALA A 10 4.98 13.60 35.51
C ALA A 10 4.29 12.94 34.32
N ALA A 11 5.08 12.34 33.41
CA ALA A 11 4.57 11.60 32.25
C ALA A 11 3.67 10.43 32.68
N LYS A 12 4.08 9.65 33.70
CA LYS A 12 3.27 8.55 34.24
C LYS A 12 1.92 9.05 34.78
N LYS A 13 1.92 10.17 35.53
CA LYS A 13 0.69 10.75 36.07
C LYS A 13 -0.24 11.21 34.93
N ALA A 14 0.30 11.88 33.91
CA ALA A 14 -0.47 12.34 32.76
C ALA A 14 -1.08 11.17 31.97
N ALA A 15 -0.30 10.11 31.73
CA ALA A 15 -0.78 8.91 31.02
C ALA A 15 -1.92 8.20 31.77
N VAL A 16 -1.83 8.10 33.09
CA VAL A 16 -2.92 7.53 33.92
C VAL A 16 -4.16 8.42 33.87
N GLY A 17 -4.00 9.74 33.96
CA GLY A 17 -5.12 10.69 33.82
C GLY A 17 -5.83 10.52 32.49
N ALA A 18 -5.09 10.60 31.38
CA ALA A 18 -5.66 10.44 30.03
C ALA A 18 -6.36 9.10 29.83
N ALA A 19 -5.83 8.01 30.39
CA ALA A 19 -6.47 6.69 30.30
C ALA A 19 -7.79 6.64 31.10
N MET A 20 -7.86 7.31 32.26
CA MET A 20 -9.08 7.38 33.06
C MET A 20 -10.13 8.29 32.43
N ASP A 21 -9.72 9.43 31.88
CA ASP A 21 -10.60 10.35 31.16
C ASP A 21 -11.26 9.64 29.95
N LEU A 22 -10.47 8.88 29.17
CA LEU A 22 -11.01 8.08 28.07
C LEU A 22 -11.98 6.99 28.56
N ALA A 23 -11.66 6.31 29.67
CA ALA A 23 -12.55 5.31 30.25
C ALA A 23 -13.87 5.93 30.72
N GLU A 24 -13.83 7.13 31.31
CA GLU A 24 -15.01 7.90 31.69
C GLU A 24 -15.83 8.32 30.46
N ASP A 25 -15.18 8.82 29.40
CA ASP A 25 -15.85 9.21 28.16
C ASP A 25 -16.55 8.02 27.48
N ILE A 26 -15.95 6.84 27.50
CA ILE A 26 -16.59 5.61 27.02
C ILE A 26 -17.79 5.24 27.91
N ALA A 27 -17.62 5.27 29.24
CA ALA A 27 -18.69 4.92 30.17
C ALA A 27 -19.89 5.89 30.10
N MET A 28 -19.63 7.17 29.79
CA MET A 28 -20.66 8.19 29.59
C MET A 28 -21.24 8.20 28.16
N GLY A 29 -20.75 7.35 27.25
CA GLY A 29 -21.18 7.30 25.86
C GLY A 29 -20.77 8.52 25.04
N ARG A 30 -19.77 9.30 25.49
CA ARG A 30 -19.18 10.42 24.74
C ARG A 30 -18.22 9.94 23.66
N VAL A 31 -17.63 8.75 23.85
CA VAL A 31 -16.81 8.04 22.87
C VAL A 31 -17.45 6.69 22.61
N ASP A 32 -17.90 6.47 21.37
CA ASP A 32 -18.24 5.13 20.91
C ASP A 32 -16.96 4.43 20.39
N VAL A 33 -16.70 3.24 20.91
CA VAL A 33 -15.55 2.40 20.52
C VAL A 33 -15.66 1.96 19.06
N ALA A 34 -16.88 1.75 18.54
CA ALA A 34 -17.09 1.42 17.14
C ALA A 34 -16.75 2.61 16.24
N GLU A 35 -17.18 3.83 16.62
CA GLU A 35 -16.82 5.07 15.93
C GLU A 35 -15.32 5.32 15.96
N LEU A 36 -14.65 5.04 17.09
CA LEU A 36 -13.21 5.20 17.19
C LEU A 36 -12.44 4.35 16.17
N ARG A 37 -12.89 3.13 15.90
CA ARG A 37 -12.27 2.27 14.86
C ARG A 37 -12.47 2.85 13.47
N ALA A 38 -13.65 3.39 13.18
CA ALA A 38 -13.93 4.03 11.90
C ALA A 38 -13.07 5.29 11.71
N LEU A 39 -12.92 6.11 12.76
CA LEU A 39 -12.05 7.29 12.75
C LEU A 39 -10.59 6.92 12.48
N VAL A 40 -10.06 5.89 13.15
CA VAL A 40 -8.69 5.43 12.89
C VAL A 40 -8.50 4.98 11.44
N ALA A 41 -9.46 4.25 10.88
CA ALA A 41 -9.39 3.83 9.47
C ALA A 41 -9.41 5.03 8.52
N GLU A 42 -10.20 6.07 8.83
CA GLU A 42 -10.26 7.29 8.04
C GLU A 42 -8.97 8.09 8.11
N GLU A 43 -8.38 8.24 9.30
CA GLU A 43 -7.08 8.87 9.47
C GLU A 43 -5.97 8.10 8.73
N CYS A 44 -5.98 6.76 8.79
CA CYS A 44 -5.06 5.95 8.00
C CYS A 44 -5.24 6.18 6.49
N ARG A 45 -6.49 6.29 6.01
CA ARG A 45 -6.77 6.61 4.60
C ARG A 45 -6.25 8.01 4.24
N ALA A 46 -6.41 9.00 5.11
CA ALA A 46 -5.91 10.35 4.88
C ALA A 46 -4.37 10.40 4.82
N LEU A 47 -3.69 9.67 5.71
CA LEU A 47 -2.23 9.68 5.82
C LEU A 47 -1.53 8.84 4.75
N PHE A 48 -2.11 7.70 4.38
CA PHE A 48 -1.43 6.68 3.57
C PHE A 48 -2.24 6.21 2.35
N GLY A 49 -3.55 6.50 2.31
CA GLY A 49 -4.46 5.99 1.28
C GLY A 49 -4.29 6.61 -0.11
N THR A 50 -3.48 7.65 -0.25
CA THR A 50 -3.17 8.27 -1.55
C THR A 50 -1.71 8.01 -1.91
N VAL A 51 -1.49 7.37 -3.05
CA VAL A 51 -0.16 7.07 -3.60
C VAL A 51 0.19 8.13 -4.65
N VAL A 52 1.15 9.00 -4.34
CA VAL A 52 1.53 10.10 -5.27
C VAL A 52 2.73 9.76 -6.15
N GLY A 53 3.53 8.76 -5.79
CA GLY A 53 4.64 8.25 -6.58
C GLY A 53 5.96 8.08 -5.80
N PRO A 54 7.08 7.74 -6.48
CA PRO A 54 8.34 7.35 -5.84
C PRO A 54 9.01 8.40 -4.94
N ALA A 55 8.63 9.68 -5.08
CA ALA A 55 9.14 10.77 -4.24
C ALA A 55 8.40 10.89 -2.90
N ASP A 56 7.29 10.16 -2.70
CA ASP A 56 6.56 10.10 -1.44
C ASP A 56 7.43 9.45 -0.36
N PRO A 57 7.60 10.08 0.83
CA PRO A 57 8.26 9.44 1.97
C PRO A 57 7.67 8.08 2.37
N LEU A 58 6.37 7.84 2.08
CA LEU A 58 5.68 6.59 2.38
C LEU A 58 5.75 5.56 1.24
N TRP A 59 6.39 5.87 0.11
CA TRP A 59 6.40 5.02 -1.09
C TRP A 59 6.84 3.58 -0.82
N GLY A 60 7.90 3.39 -0.03
CA GLY A 60 8.39 2.06 0.34
C GLY A 60 7.33 1.23 1.05
N LEU A 61 6.65 1.83 2.04
CA LEU A 61 5.55 1.18 2.77
C LEU A 61 4.36 0.87 1.86
N GLN A 62 4.01 1.79 0.94
CA GLN A 62 2.92 1.59 -0.02
C GLN A 62 3.19 0.38 -0.92
N CYS A 63 4.41 0.24 -1.41
CA CYS A 63 4.85 -0.92 -2.18
C CYS A 63 4.77 -2.22 -1.38
N ASP A 64 5.20 -2.21 -0.11
CA ASP A 64 5.16 -3.40 0.74
C ASP A 64 3.74 -3.83 1.08
N VAL A 65 2.84 -2.89 1.35
CA VAL A 65 1.41 -3.17 1.56
C VAL A 65 0.78 -3.75 0.29
N MET A 66 1.04 -3.15 -0.88
CA MET A 66 0.54 -3.66 -2.16
C MET A 66 0.95 -5.12 -2.39
N ARG A 67 2.23 -5.47 -2.17
CA ARG A 67 2.73 -6.84 -2.32
C ARG A 67 2.04 -7.82 -1.37
N GLN A 68 1.86 -7.42 -0.12
CA GLN A 68 1.17 -8.24 0.88
C GLN A 68 -0.30 -8.44 0.54
N CYS A 69 -1.00 -7.38 0.12
CA CYS A 69 -2.39 -7.44 -0.33
C CYS A 69 -2.52 -8.39 -1.53
N ALA A 70 -1.65 -8.25 -2.54
CA ALA A 70 -1.65 -9.14 -3.70
C ALA A 70 -1.43 -10.61 -3.31
N ALA A 71 -0.47 -10.89 -2.42
CA ALA A 71 -0.19 -12.24 -1.93
C ALA A 71 -1.36 -12.88 -1.18
N LEU A 72 -2.21 -12.07 -0.54
CA LEU A 72 -3.41 -12.50 0.17
C LEU A 72 -4.68 -12.48 -0.70
N GLY A 73 -4.55 -12.24 -2.00
CA GLY A 73 -5.69 -12.22 -2.93
C GLY A 73 -6.54 -10.94 -2.85
N GLY A 74 -5.94 -9.82 -2.45
CA GLY A 74 -6.58 -8.49 -2.45
C GLY A 74 -6.91 -7.95 -3.85
N MET A 75 -6.58 -8.68 -4.90
CA MET A 75 -6.85 -8.40 -6.31
C MET A 75 -7.13 -9.73 -7.01
N SER A 76 -8.10 -9.76 -7.94
CA SER A 76 -8.35 -10.96 -8.73
C SER A 76 -7.23 -11.19 -9.75
N TRP A 77 -7.14 -12.39 -10.30
CA TRP A 77 -6.15 -12.68 -11.34
C TRP A 77 -6.38 -11.83 -12.60
N GLU A 78 -7.64 -11.64 -12.98
CA GLU A 78 -8.05 -10.84 -14.13
C GLU A 78 -7.59 -9.39 -13.96
N GLU A 79 -7.85 -8.79 -12.79
CA GLU A 79 -7.42 -7.43 -12.49
C GLU A 79 -5.89 -7.31 -12.50
N HIS A 80 -5.16 -8.31 -11.98
CA HIS A 80 -3.70 -8.32 -12.06
C HIS A 80 -3.21 -8.36 -13.51
N ALA A 81 -3.84 -9.18 -14.37
CA ALA A 81 -3.48 -9.28 -15.78
C ALA A 81 -3.71 -7.98 -16.54
N GLU A 82 -4.79 -7.26 -16.23
CA GLU A 82 -5.08 -5.92 -16.77
C GLU A 82 -3.96 -4.94 -16.39
N TRP A 83 -3.58 -4.89 -15.11
CA TRP A 83 -2.49 -4.01 -14.67
C TRP A 83 -1.12 -4.42 -15.21
N ALA A 84 -0.85 -5.72 -15.36
CA ALA A 84 0.38 -6.19 -15.99
C ALA A 84 0.51 -5.70 -17.44
N ALA A 85 -0.60 -5.53 -18.16
CA ALA A 85 -0.59 -4.92 -19.49
C ALA A 85 -0.24 -3.43 -19.45
N VAL A 86 -0.64 -2.70 -18.41
CA VAL A 86 -0.26 -1.28 -18.20
C VAL A 86 1.25 -1.14 -17.93
N PHE A 87 1.84 -2.06 -17.18
CA PHE A 87 3.27 -2.07 -16.88
C PHE A 87 4.13 -2.60 -18.02
N ARG A 88 3.54 -3.26 -19.03
CA ARG A 88 4.26 -3.71 -20.21
C ARG A 88 4.57 -2.47 -21.07
N PRO A 89 5.84 -2.17 -21.35
CA PRO A 89 6.17 -1.14 -22.32
C PRO A 89 5.47 -1.46 -23.64
N ALA A 90 4.87 -0.47 -24.30
CA ALA A 90 4.29 -0.65 -25.63
C ALA A 90 5.31 -1.25 -26.63
N ASP A 91 6.60 -0.97 -26.39
CA ASP A 91 7.73 -1.42 -27.20
C ASP A 91 8.37 -2.74 -26.69
N ALA A 92 7.87 -3.33 -25.59
CA ALA A 92 8.34 -4.62 -25.08
C ALA A 92 7.71 -5.82 -25.81
N ALA A 93 6.80 -5.57 -26.75
CA ALA A 93 6.65 -6.48 -27.87
C ALA A 93 7.94 -6.34 -28.70
N GLU A 94 8.94 -7.17 -28.41
CA GLU A 94 9.93 -7.50 -29.43
C GLU A 94 9.13 -7.78 -30.71
N PRO A 95 9.35 -7.07 -31.83
CA PRO A 95 8.78 -7.46 -33.10
C PRO A 95 9.38 -8.83 -33.40
N GLY A 96 8.72 -9.88 -32.89
CA GLY A 96 9.03 -11.24 -33.25
C GLY A 96 9.01 -11.27 -34.76
N VAL A 97 10.12 -11.73 -35.35
CA VAL A 97 10.30 -11.83 -36.79
C VAL A 97 8.98 -12.27 -37.37
N SER A 98 8.41 -11.42 -38.23
CA SER A 98 7.09 -11.66 -38.78
C SER A 98 7.10 -13.07 -39.36
N TRP A 99 6.16 -13.91 -38.98
CA TRP A 99 6.08 -15.27 -39.52
C TRP A 99 6.07 -15.26 -41.05
N ILE A 100 5.54 -14.17 -41.66
CA ILE A 100 5.64 -13.90 -43.09
C ILE A 100 7.09 -13.69 -43.56
N GLU A 101 7.90 -12.94 -42.83
CA GLU A 101 9.32 -12.75 -43.17
C GLU A 101 10.12 -14.05 -43.02
N GLN A 102 9.81 -14.89 -42.03
CA GLN A 102 10.42 -16.21 -41.89
C GLN A 102 10.07 -17.13 -43.06
N VAL A 103 8.79 -17.20 -43.44
CA VAL A 103 8.34 -18.03 -44.57
C VAL A 103 8.92 -17.55 -45.90
N LEU A 104 9.06 -16.22 -46.08
CA LEU A 104 9.67 -15.66 -47.30
C LEU A 104 11.19 -15.90 -47.36
N ALA A 105 11.88 -15.90 -46.22
CA ALA A 105 13.31 -16.24 -46.16
C ALA A 105 13.53 -17.73 -46.46
N GLU A 106 12.72 -18.61 -45.88
CA GLU A 106 12.81 -20.06 -46.09
C GLU A 106 12.48 -20.47 -47.54
N GLY A 107 11.60 -19.73 -48.22
CA GLY A 107 11.33 -19.92 -49.65
C GLY A 107 12.36 -19.32 -50.60
N ALA A 108 13.18 -18.36 -50.15
CA ALA A 108 14.25 -17.77 -50.96
C ALA A 108 15.52 -18.63 -50.99
N ASP A 109 15.71 -19.49 -49.99
CA ASP A 109 16.85 -20.41 -49.89
C ASP A 109 16.63 -21.74 -50.66
N ASP A 110 15.42 -22.01 -51.17
CA ASP A 110 15.07 -23.23 -51.94
C ASP A 110 15.29 -23.07 -53.48
N ASP A 111 15.61 -21.87 -53.96
CA ASP A 111 15.88 -21.57 -55.38
C ASP A 111 17.40 -21.64 -55.74
N GLY A 112 18.17 -22.51 -55.06
CA GLY A 112 19.62 -22.72 -55.26
C GLY A 112 20.00 -23.84 -56.23
#